data_AF-A0A955HNP2-F1
#
_entry.id   AF-A0A955HNP2-F1
#
_cell.length_a   1.000
_cell.length_b   1.000
_cell.length_c   1.000
_cell.angle_alpha   90.00
_cell.angle_beta   90.00
_cell.angle_gamma   90.00
#
_symmetry.space_group_name_H-M   'P 1'
#
loop_
_entity.id
_entity.type
_entity.pdbx_description
1 polymer ?
#
loop_
_entity_poly.entity_id
_entity_poly.type
_entity_poly.pdbx_seq_one_letter_code
_entity_poly.pdbx_strand_id
1 'polypeptide(L)'
;DKPREWYWALMDYGAYIKKQHGNPNQRSRHYTKQSPFAGSDRQVRGAIVRALAKGPLSKDKLEQLVQAKTRTQFRTQLESLCQEKLVNKTGNRFTLP
;
A
#
# COMPACT_ATOMS: atom_id res chain seq x y z
N ASP A 1 24.71 -11.18 -31.42
CA ASP A 1 23.55 -10.56 -30.74
C ASP A 1 23.87 -10.12 -29.33
N LYS A 2 23.47 -8.90 -28.97
CA LYS A 2 23.69 -8.31 -27.65
C LYS A 2 22.37 -7.80 -27.02
N PRO A 3 21.46 -8.72 -26.67
CA PRO A 3 20.11 -8.37 -26.21
C PRO A 3 20.10 -7.48 -24.96
N ARG A 4 21.09 -7.65 -24.07
CA ARG A 4 21.24 -6.82 -22.85
C ARG A 4 21.51 -5.36 -23.18
N GLU A 5 22.42 -5.09 -24.11
CA GLU A 5 22.79 -3.72 -24.49
C GLU A 5 21.60 -3.01 -25.14
N TRP A 6 20.84 -3.71 -25.98
CA TRP A 6 19.64 -3.15 -26.60
C TRP A 6 18.55 -2.82 -25.58
N TYR A 7 18.32 -3.70 -24.60
CA TYR A 7 17.36 -3.46 -23.52
C TYR A 7 17.74 -2.24 -22.68
N TRP A 8 19.02 -2.08 -22.33
CA TRP A 8 19.51 -0.92 -21.60
C TRP A 8 19.37 0.37 -22.41
N ALA A 9 19.77 0.35 -23.69
CA ALA A 9 19.61 1.50 -24.57
C ALA A 9 18.15 1.96 -24.69
N LEU A 10 17.20 1.02 -24.77
CA LEU A 10 15.78 1.32 -24.77
C LEU A 10 15.31 1.98 -23.46
N MET A 11 15.76 1.47 -22.32
CA MET A 11 15.42 2.04 -21.00
C MET A 11 16.00 3.44 -20.80
N ASP A 12 17.26 3.65 -21.20
CA ASP A 12 17.93 4.94 -21.13
C ASP A 12 17.27 5.97 -22.05
N TYR A 13 16.87 5.56 -23.25
CA TYR A 13 16.12 6.42 -24.17
C TYR A 13 14.75 6.81 -23.60
N GLY A 14 14.04 5.89 -22.95
CA GLY A 14 12.80 6.20 -22.25
C GLY A 14 12.98 7.22 -21.12
N ALA A 15 14.07 7.09 -20.33
CA ALA A 15 14.42 8.06 -19.29
C ALA A 15 14.77 9.44 -19.89
N TYR A 16 15.51 9.47 -21.00
CA TYR A 16 15.84 10.68 -21.75
C TYR A 16 14.58 11.41 -22.22
N ILE A 17 13.62 10.71 -22.85
CA ILE A 17 12.35 11.29 -23.30
C ILE A 17 11.59 11.93 -22.12
N LYS A 18 11.46 11.21 -21.00
CA LYS A 18 10.78 11.72 -19.80
C LYS A 18 11.45 12.97 -19.24
N LYS A 19 12.78 13.10 -19.35
CA LYS A 19 13.53 14.29 -18.95
C LYS A 19 13.26 15.48 -19.87
N GLN A 20 13.25 15.27 -21.19
CA GLN A 20 13.05 16.34 -22.18
C GLN A 20 11.62 16.86 -22.23
N HIS A 21 10.63 15.97 -22.13
CA HIS A 21 9.23 16.31 -22.34
C HIS A 21 8.36 16.23 -21.08
N GLY A 22 8.95 15.91 -19.93
CA GLY A 22 8.25 15.68 -18.67
C GLY A 22 7.51 14.33 -18.65
N ASN A 23 6.61 14.14 -17.68
CA ASN A 23 5.83 12.93 -17.55
C ASN A 23 4.48 13.06 -18.30
N PRO A 24 4.33 12.53 -19.53
CA PRO A 24 3.09 12.65 -20.30
C PRO A 24 1.89 12.00 -19.62
N ASN A 25 2.11 11.05 -18.69
CA ASN A 25 1.04 10.46 -17.89
C ASN A 25 0.23 11.53 -17.15
N GLN A 26 0.80 12.69 -16.83
CA GLN A 26 0.09 13.80 -16.20
C GLN A 26 -1.08 14.34 -17.05
N ARG A 27 -1.07 14.12 -18.37
CA ARG A 27 -2.14 14.52 -19.28
C ARG A 27 -3.28 13.49 -19.38
N SER A 28 -3.10 12.30 -18.80
CA SER A 28 -4.12 11.26 -18.83
C SER A 28 -5.31 11.65 -17.96
N ARG A 29 -6.53 11.41 -18.45
CA ARG A 29 -7.77 11.53 -17.66
C ARG A 29 -7.76 10.65 -16.40
N HIS A 30 -6.98 9.57 -16.41
CA HIS A 30 -6.83 8.65 -15.28
C HIS A 30 -5.68 9.00 -14.34
N TYR A 31 -4.98 10.11 -14.58
CA TYR A 31 -3.87 10.52 -13.73
C TYR A 31 -4.40 11.08 -12.40
N THR A 32 -4.13 10.34 -11.33
CA THR A 32 -4.38 10.79 -9.96
C THR A 32 -3.06 10.84 -9.20
N LYS A 33 -2.72 12.01 -8.66
CA LYS A 33 -1.55 12.14 -7.78
C LYS A 33 -1.78 11.32 -6.53
N GLN A 34 -0.87 10.38 -6.24
CA GLN A 34 -0.94 9.58 -5.04
C GLN A 34 -0.81 10.48 -3.80
N SER A 35 -1.72 10.33 -2.84
CA SER A 35 -1.69 11.07 -1.58
C SER A 35 -0.41 10.76 -0.77
N PRO A 36 0.01 11.67 0.13
CA PRO A 36 1.11 11.39 1.05
C PRO A 36 0.87 10.07 1.80
N PHE A 37 1.94 9.30 2.01
CA PHE A 37 1.80 8.03 2.72
C PHE A 37 1.46 8.23 4.20
N ALA A 38 2.04 9.25 4.83
CA ALA A 38 1.81 9.57 6.23
C ALA A 38 0.35 9.96 6.51
N GLY A 39 -0.28 9.30 7.48
CA GLY A 39 -1.69 9.41 7.83
C GLY A 39 -2.67 8.77 6.85
N SER A 40 -2.19 8.11 5.79
CA SER A 40 -3.06 7.51 4.77
C SER A 40 -3.60 6.15 5.18
N ASP A 41 -4.67 5.71 4.52
CA ASP A 41 -5.23 4.37 4.65
C ASP A 41 -4.21 3.27 4.37
N ARG A 42 -3.32 3.50 3.39
CA ARG A 42 -2.23 2.57 3.06
C ARG A 42 -1.28 2.37 4.25
N GLN A 43 -1.01 3.43 5.02
CA GLN A 43 -0.17 3.32 6.21
C GLN A 43 -0.86 2.51 7.31
N VAL A 44 -2.14 2.78 7.58
CA VAL A 44 -2.93 2.09 8.60
C VAL A 44 -3.07 0.61 8.26
N ARG A 45 -3.42 0.28 7.02
CA ARG A 45 -3.50 -1.11 6.53
C ARG A 45 -2.19 -1.85 6.72
N GLY A 46 -1.08 -1.25 6.27
CA GLY A 46 0.24 -1.83 6.44
C GLY A 46 0.61 -2.02 7.91
N ALA A 47 0.20 -1.10 8.79
CA ALA A 47 0.45 -1.24 10.23
C ALA A 47 -0.34 -2.40 10.84
N ILE A 48 -1.61 -2.59 10.46
CA ILE A 48 -2.42 -3.74 10.88
C ILE A 48 -1.75 -5.05 10.45
N VAL A 49 -1.39 -5.18 9.17
CA VAL A 49 -0.74 -6.38 8.64
C VAL A 49 0.60 -6.64 9.34
N ARG A 50 1.43 -5.61 9.53
CA ARG A 50 2.70 -5.73 10.27
C ARG A 50 2.52 -6.16 11.72
N ALA A 51 1.47 -5.69 12.39
CA ALA A 51 1.17 -6.10 13.76
C ALA A 51 0.75 -7.59 13.81
N LEU A 52 -0.12 -8.00 12.89
CA LEU A 52 -0.59 -9.39 12.77
C LEU A 52 0.48 -10.37 12.28
N ALA A 53 1.48 -9.90 11.53
CA ALA A 53 2.64 -10.71 11.13
C ALA A 53 3.47 -11.19 12.34
N LYS A 54 3.36 -10.52 13.49
CA LYS A 54 3.99 -10.97 14.74
C LYS A 54 3.18 -12.04 15.48
N GLY A 55 1.94 -12.28 15.08
CA GLY A 55 1.06 -13.27 15.67
C GLY A 55 -0.38 -12.79 15.89
N PRO A 56 -1.25 -13.68 16.38
CA PRO A 56 -2.67 -13.40 16.63
C PRO A 56 -2.85 -12.32 17.70
N LEU A 57 -3.53 -11.22 17.36
CA LEU A 57 -3.81 -10.11 18.28
C LEU A 57 -5.31 -9.88 18.46
N SER A 58 -5.70 -9.37 19.63
CA SER A 58 -7.07 -8.92 19.87
C SER A 58 -7.31 -7.55 19.24
N LYS A 59 -8.58 -7.19 19.01
CA LYS A 59 -8.97 -5.89 18.46
C LYS A 59 -8.35 -4.71 19.23
N ASP A 60 -8.46 -4.74 20.56
CA ASP A 60 -8.02 -3.64 21.41
C ASP A 60 -6.50 -3.48 21.38
N LYS A 61 -5.75 -4.59 21.35
CA LYS A 61 -4.29 -4.56 21.20
C LYS A 61 -3.87 -4.03 19.82
N LEU A 62 -4.61 -4.39 18.77
CA LEU A 62 -4.36 -3.85 17.43
C LEU A 62 -4.62 -2.35 17.35
N GLU A 63 -5.70 -1.88 17.95
CA GLU A 63 -6.04 -0.46 17.99
C GLU A 63 -4.97 0.35 18.75
N GLN A 64 -4.39 -0.21 19.81
CA GLN A 64 -3.30 0.41 20.57
C GLN A 64 -1.97 0.45 19.79
N LEU A 65 -1.66 -0.62 19.04
CA LEU A 65 -0.39 -0.73 18.29
C LEU A 65 -0.41 0.07 16.99
N VAL A 66 -1.59 0.27 16.40
CA VAL A 66 -1.75 0.98 15.14
C VAL A 66 -1.96 2.46 15.42
N GLN A 67 -0.99 3.29 15.05
CA GLN A 67 -1.06 4.75 15.13
C GLN A 67 -1.99 5.34 14.06
N ALA A 68 -3.27 4.96 14.07
CA ALA A 68 -4.28 5.53 13.19
C ALA A 68 -4.64 6.94 13.67
N LYS A 69 -4.88 7.87 12.73
CA LYS A 69 -5.31 9.24 13.06
C LYS A 69 -6.70 9.26 13.70
N THR A 70 -7.55 8.28 13.36
CA THR A 70 -8.94 8.23 13.84
C THR A 70 -9.36 6.78 14.03
N ARG A 71 -10.16 6.53 15.07
CA ARG A 71 -10.76 5.21 15.36
C ARG A 71 -11.58 4.66 14.19
N THR A 72 -12.32 5.52 13.51
CA THR A 72 -13.13 5.15 12.34
C THR A 72 -12.25 4.62 11.20
N GLN A 73 -11.11 5.29 10.92
CA GLN A 73 -10.17 4.87 9.89
C GLN A 73 -9.63 3.46 10.17
N PHE A 74 -9.19 3.19 11.41
CA PHE A 74 -8.75 1.85 11.80
C PHE A 74 -9.85 0.80 11.58
N ARG A 75 -11.08 1.08 12.00
CA ARG A 75 -12.22 0.16 11.83
C ARG A 75 -12.50 -0.14 10.37
N THR A 76 -12.59 0.89 9.53
CA THR A 76 -12.83 0.74 8.08
C THR A 76 -11.72 -0.09 7.43
N GLN A 77 -10.45 0.18 7.76
CA GLN A 77 -9.33 -0.56 7.17
C GLN A 77 -9.26 -2.00 7.65
N LEU A 78 -9.55 -2.26 8.94
CA LEU A 78 -9.60 -3.63 9.47
C LEU A 78 -10.73 -4.45 8.82
N GLU A 79 -11.89 -3.83 8.62
CA GLU A 79 -13.04 -4.46 7.97
C GLU A 79 -12.76 -4.75 6.49
N SER A 80 -12.18 -3.78 5.76
CA SER A 80 -11.74 -3.98 4.38
C SER A 80 -10.75 -5.14 4.26
N LEU A 81 -9.75 -5.22 5.16
CA LEU A 81 -8.79 -6.32 5.17
C LEU A 81 -9.44 -7.69 5.44
N CYS A 82 -10.50 -7.72 6.24
CA CYS A 82 -11.28 -8.94 6.46
C CYS A 82 -12.10 -9.32 5.21
N GLN A 83 -12.73 -8.34 4.55
CA GLN A 83 -13.49 -8.56 3.31
C GLN A 83 -12.58 -9.06 2.17
N GLU A 84 -11.37 -8.53 2.07
CA GLU A 84 -10.35 -8.93 1.11
C GLU A 84 -9.68 -10.28 1.41
N LYS A 85 -10.05 -10.94 2.53
CA LYS A 85 -9.44 -12.20 3.01
C LYS A 85 -7.94 -12.10 3.28
N LEU A 86 -7.42 -10.89 3.53
CA LEU A 86 -6.04 -10.66 3.94
C LEU A 86 -5.86 -10.78 5.46
N VAL A 87 -6.95 -10.75 6.21
CA VAL A 87 -6.99 -10.94 7.66
C VAL A 87 -8.18 -11.84 8.01
N ASN A 88 -7.94 -12.86 8.81
CA ASN A 88 -8.97 -13.73 9.36
C ASN A 88 -9.38 -13.25 10.75
N LYS A 89 -10.67 -13.38 11.06
CA LYS A 89 -11.24 -13.08 12.38
C LYS A 89 -11.73 -14.39 13.02
N THR A 90 -11.14 -14.74 14.15
CA THR A 90 -11.55 -15.89 14.98
C THR A 90 -11.98 -15.37 16.34
N GLY A 91 -13.29 -15.20 16.54
CA GLY A 91 -13.85 -14.59 17.75
C GLY A 91 -13.38 -13.15 17.94
N ASN A 92 -12.63 -12.89 19.02
CA ASN A 92 -12.04 -11.58 19.32
C ASN A 92 -10.58 -11.43 18.83
N ARG A 93 -10.04 -12.41 18.12
CA ARG A 93 -8.66 -12.39 17.63
C ARG A 93 -8.64 -12.25 16.12
N PHE A 94 -7.64 -11.54 15.63
CA PHE A 94 -7.34 -11.39 14.21
C PHE A 94 -6.00 -12.07 13.91
N THR A 95 -5.91 -12.70 12.75
CA THR A 95 -4.70 -13.36 12.24
C THR A 95 -4.52 -13.04 10.77
N LEU A 96 -3.30 -13.18 10.26
CA LEU A 96 -3.12 -13.35 8.82
C LEU A 96 -3.66 -14.73 8.40
N PRO A 97 -4.09 -14.89 7.12
CA PRO A 97 -4.54 -16.17 6.59
C PRO A 97 -3.49 -17.27 6.66
#